data_AF-U1HXM7-F1
#
_entry.id   AF-U1HXM7-F1
#
_cell.length_a   1.000
_cell.length_b   1.000
_cell.length_c   1.000
_cell.angle_alpha   90.00
_cell.angle_beta   90.00
_cell.angle_gamma   90.00
#
_symmetry.space_group_name_H-M   'P 1'
#
loop_
_entity.id
_entity.type
_entity.pdbx_description
1 polymer ?
#
loop_
_entity_poly.entity_id
_entity_poly.type
_entity_poly.pdbx_seq_one_letter_code
_entity_poly.pdbx_strand_id
1 'polypeptide(L)'
;MSYESDYFFRQVSVRSQLSRMPGPSDDYFARYAILASLVETLVDAFNWKMQLGIRRGEEAALDRSVNRATNFSKEAPSWTRNIGVIGKPPSLIDRDKEPHANPEENFSKRNIEAGVGYLYTV
;
A
#
# COMPACT_ATOMS: atom_id res chain seq x y z
N MET A 1 19.78 2.57 -12.03
CA MET A 1 18.92 1.51 -11.45
C MET A 1 17.51 1.59 -12.08
N SER A 2 17.36 1.33 -13.39
CA SER A 2 16.02 1.33 -14.03
C SER A 2 15.56 -0.08 -14.45
N TYR A 3 16.47 -1.04 -14.57
CA TYR A 3 16.15 -2.35 -15.17
C TYR A 3 15.14 -3.16 -14.34
N GLU A 4 15.22 -3.11 -13.01
CA GLU A 4 14.30 -3.82 -12.12
C GLU A 4 12.91 -3.17 -12.13
N SER A 5 12.87 -1.83 -12.12
CA SER A 5 11.63 -1.06 -12.28
C SER A 5 10.98 -1.36 -13.64
N ASP A 6 11.72 -1.28 -14.74
CA ASP A 6 11.25 -1.56 -16.10
C ASP A 6 10.74 -3.01 -16.26
N TYR A 7 11.38 -3.98 -15.59
CA TYR A 7 10.98 -5.39 -15.58
C TYR A 7 9.62 -5.60 -14.91
N PHE A 8 9.41 -5.02 -13.72
CA PHE A 8 8.10 -5.05 -13.05
C PHE A 8 7.04 -4.22 -13.77
N PHE A 9 7.44 -3.16 -14.50
CA PHE A 9 6.53 -2.31 -15.26
C PHE A 9 5.97 -2.99 -16.52
N ARG A 10 6.78 -3.77 -17.25
CA ARG A 10 6.37 -4.37 -18.53
C ARG A 10 5.63 -5.70 -18.38
N GLN A 11 5.67 -6.33 -17.21
CA GLN A 11 4.85 -7.51 -16.93
C GLN A 11 3.44 -7.10 -16.48
N VAL A 12 2.60 -6.67 -17.41
CA VAL A 12 1.13 -6.61 -17.21
C VAL A 12 0.57 -8.03 -17.32
N SER A 13 0.97 -8.88 -16.38
CA SER A 13 0.42 -10.23 -16.27
C SER A 13 -0.63 -10.26 -15.17
N VAL A 14 -1.49 -11.27 -15.18
CA VAL A 14 -2.44 -11.52 -14.09
C VAL A 14 -1.72 -11.63 -12.72
N ARG A 15 -0.42 -11.99 -12.70
CA ARG A 15 0.40 -12.04 -11.47
C ARG A 15 0.72 -10.66 -10.87
N SER A 16 0.55 -9.58 -11.63
CA SER A 16 0.80 -8.20 -11.20
C SER A 16 -0.44 -7.54 -10.58
N GLN A 17 -1.54 -8.29 -10.45
CA GLN A 17 -2.71 -7.85 -9.68
C GLN A 17 -2.33 -7.72 -8.20
N LEU A 18 -2.62 -6.57 -7.60
CA LEU A 18 -2.34 -6.32 -6.19
C LEU A 18 -2.95 -7.41 -5.30
N SER A 19 -4.16 -7.86 -5.61
CA SER A 19 -4.86 -8.93 -4.86
C SER A 19 -4.16 -10.30 -4.86
N ARG A 20 -3.20 -10.53 -5.76
CA ARG A 20 -2.45 -11.80 -5.87
C ARG A 20 -1.07 -11.74 -5.24
N MET A 21 -0.70 -10.65 -4.59
CA MET A 21 0.58 -10.56 -3.89
C MET A 21 0.65 -11.65 -2.81
N PRO A 22 1.67 -12.53 -2.83
CA PRO A 22 1.81 -13.57 -1.83
C PRO A 22 2.07 -12.96 -0.46
N GLY A 23 1.56 -13.61 0.58
CA GLY A 23 1.88 -13.23 1.95
C GLY A 23 3.35 -13.53 2.25
N PRO A 24 4.04 -12.69 3.03
CA PRO A 24 5.37 -13.02 3.53
C PRO A 24 5.27 -14.23 4.46
N SER A 25 6.14 -15.23 4.30
CA SER A 25 6.27 -16.32 5.27
C SER A 25 7.04 -15.82 6.50
N ASP A 26 6.41 -14.96 7.31
CA ASP A 26 7.01 -14.41 8.53
C ASP A 26 6.41 -15.09 9.77
N ASP A 27 7.28 -15.73 10.54
CA ASP A 27 6.90 -16.42 11.78
C ASP A 27 6.54 -15.45 12.92
N TYR A 28 6.92 -14.18 12.81
CA TYR A 28 6.69 -13.19 13.86
C TYR A 28 5.43 -12.40 13.58
N PHE A 29 4.38 -12.71 14.34
CA PHE A 29 3.04 -12.11 14.21
C PHE A 29 3.06 -10.58 14.13
N ALA A 30 3.84 -9.90 14.99
CA ALA A 30 3.91 -8.44 15.00
C ALA A 30 4.45 -7.86 13.68
N ARG A 31 5.50 -8.48 13.10
CA ARG A 31 6.04 -8.05 11.81
C ARG A 31 5.07 -8.35 10.68
N TYR A 32 4.42 -9.51 10.75
CA TYR A 32 3.41 -9.90 9.78
C TYR A 32 2.22 -8.92 9.76
N ALA A 33 1.77 -8.45 10.93
CA ALA A 33 0.74 -7.42 11.06
C ALA A 33 1.17 -6.04 10.56
N ILE A 34 2.42 -5.64 10.78
CA ILE A 34 2.99 -4.41 10.20
C ILE A 34 3.01 -4.51 8.67
N LEU A 35 3.47 -5.63 8.12
CA LEU A 35 3.52 -5.87 6.67
C LEU A 35 2.12 -5.89 6.06
N ALA A 36 1.14 -6.53 6.71
CA ALA A 36 -0.25 -6.53 6.27
C ALA A 36 -0.83 -5.11 6.21
N SER A 37 -0.56 -4.29 7.24
CA SER A 37 -1.01 -2.89 7.29
C SER A 37 -0.36 -2.06 6.21
N LEU A 38 0.95 -2.19 6.03
CA LEU A 38 1.70 -1.49 5.00
C LEU A 38 1.19 -1.84 3.59
N VAL A 39 0.93 -3.11 3.32
CA VAL A 39 0.44 -3.56 2.01
C VAL A 39 -0.95 -2.98 1.71
N GLU A 40 -1.85 -2.97 2.68
CA GLU A 40 -3.18 -2.35 2.50
C GLU A 40 -3.07 -0.85 2.25
N THR A 41 -2.27 -0.13 3.03
CA THR A 41 -2.04 1.30 2.82
C THR A 41 -1.39 1.59 1.45
N LEU A 42 -0.45 0.76 1.00
CA LEU A 42 0.17 0.90 -0.32
C LEU A 42 -0.85 0.67 -1.45
N VAL A 43 -1.80 -0.25 -1.25
CA VAL A 43 -2.92 -0.46 -2.18
C VAL A 43 -3.81 0.78 -2.21
N ASP A 44 -4.14 1.36 -1.07
CA ASP A 44 -4.95 2.59 -0.99
C ASP A 44 -4.23 3.78 -1.66
N ALA A 45 -2.95 3.97 -1.39
CA ALA A 45 -2.13 5.00 -2.03
C ALA A 45 -2.02 4.79 -3.54
N PHE A 46 -1.84 3.55 -4.00
CA PHE A 46 -1.84 3.22 -5.42
C PHE A 46 -3.20 3.50 -6.06
N ASN A 47 -4.29 3.06 -5.43
CA ASN A 47 -5.64 3.28 -5.91
C ASN A 47 -5.98 4.78 -6.01
N TRP A 48 -5.53 5.58 -5.04
CA TRP A 48 -5.65 7.03 -5.07
C TRP A 48 -4.90 7.65 -6.26
N LYS A 49 -3.63 7.26 -6.49
CA LYS A 49 -2.87 7.68 -7.68
C LYS A 49 -3.58 7.31 -8.97
N MET A 50 -4.17 6.11 -9.02
CA MET A 50 -4.95 5.67 -10.17
C MET A 50 -6.23 6.50 -10.37
N GLN A 51 -6.92 6.92 -9.32
CA GLN A 51 -8.08 7.83 -9.42
C GLN A 51 -7.70 9.21 -9.97
N LEU A 52 -6.50 9.69 -9.67
CA LEU A 52 -5.93 10.91 -10.25
C LEU A 52 -5.53 10.76 -11.72
N GLY A 53 -5.59 9.54 -12.27
CA GLY A 53 -5.17 9.25 -13.64
C GLY A 53 -3.66 9.03 -13.76
N ILE A 54 -2.90 8.95 -12.67
CA ILE A 54 -1.47 8.69 -12.73
C ILE A 54 -1.28 7.21 -13.11
N ARG A 55 -0.73 6.96 -14.30
CA ARG A 55 -0.48 5.60 -14.82
C ARG A 55 1.01 5.29 -14.84
N ARG A 56 1.33 3.99 -14.86
CA ARG A 56 2.70 3.49 -15.05
C ARG A 56 3.04 3.48 -16.55
N GLY A 57 4.10 4.16 -16.98
CA GLY A 57 4.53 4.24 -18.39
C GLY A 57 5.68 5.23 -18.63
N GLU A 58 6.29 5.18 -19.83
CA GLU A 58 7.47 5.98 -20.24
C GLU A 58 7.18 7.48 -20.40
N GLU A 59 5.91 7.85 -20.53
CA GLU A 59 5.46 9.22 -20.36
C GLU A 59 4.48 9.25 -19.19
N ALA A 60 4.49 10.35 -18.44
CA ALA A 60 3.50 10.70 -17.42
C ALA A 60 2.10 10.86 -18.06
N ALA A 61 1.54 9.77 -18.58
CA ALA A 61 0.26 9.71 -19.23
C ALA A 61 -0.80 9.80 -18.13
N LEU A 62 -1.13 11.05 -17.78
CA LEU A 62 -2.29 11.34 -16.98
C LEU A 62 -3.52 10.86 -17.76
N ASP A 63 -4.10 9.74 -17.34
CA ASP A 63 -5.33 9.20 -17.89
C ASP A 63 -6.46 10.18 -17.60
N ARG A 64 -6.93 10.88 -18.63
CA ARG A 64 -8.02 11.86 -18.56
C ARG A 64 -9.39 11.25 -18.88
N SER A 65 -9.47 9.94 -19.08
CA SER A 65 -10.75 9.27 -19.35
C SER A 65 -11.75 9.46 -18.22
N VAL A 66 -13.04 9.41 -18.55
CA VAL A 66 -14.13 9.50 -17.56
C VAL A 66 -14.12 8.30 -16.62
N ASN A 67 -13.68 7.13 -17.11
CA ASN A 67 -13.62 5.89 -16.35
C ASN A 67 -12.26 5.64 -15.66
N ARG A 68 -11.37 6.62 -15.59
CA ARG A 68 -10.03 6.49 -14.97
C ARG A 68 -10.06 5.99 -13.51
N ALA A 69 -11.14 6.23 -12.79
CA ALA A 69 -11.30 5.85 -11.39
C ALA A 69 -11.85 4.42 -11.18
N THR A 70 -12.25 3.75 -12.28
CA THR A 70 -12.94 2.45 -12.25
C THR A 70 -12.35 1.41 -13.21
N ASN A 71 -11.41 1.79 -14.07
CA ASN A 71 -10.79 0.90 -15.06
C ASN A 71 -9.64 0.03 -14.50
N PHE A 72 -9.61 -0.20 -13.18
CA PHE A 72 -8.58 -1.00 -12.51
C PHE A 72 -9.14 -1.72 -11.27
N SER A 73 -8.47 -2.80 -10.84
CA SER A 73 -8.82 -3.52 -9.60
C SER A 73 -8.27 -2.80 -8.37
N LYS A 74 -9.12 -2.64 -7.35
CA LYS A 74 -8.82 -1.93 -6.10
C LYS A 74 -8.45 -2.84 -4.94
N GLU A 75 -8.47 -4.16 -5.15
CA GLU A 75 -8.43 -5.13 -4.06
C GLU A 75 -7.02 -5.36 -3.52
N ALA A 76 -6.89 -5.25 -2.19
CA ALA A 76 -5.73 -5.71 -1.45
C ALA A 76 -5.67 -7.26 -1.41
N PRO A 77 -4.49 -7.85 -1.17
CA PRO A 77 -4.34 -9.30 -1.04
C PRO A 77 -5.23 -9.87 0.07
N SER A 78 -5.85 -11.01 -0.18
CA SER A 78 -6.74 -11.64 0.81
C SER A 78 -6.06 -12.01 2.13
N TRP A 79 -4.75 -12.28 2.10
CA TRP A 79 -3.99 -12.66 3.29
C TRP A 79 -3.93 -11.54 4.34
N THR A 80 -3.97 -10.26 3.93
CA THR A 80 -3.88 -9.13 4.87
C THR A 80 -5.10 -9.06 5.78
N ARG A 81 -6.27 -9.49 5.29
CA ARG A 81 -7.55 -9.41 6.00
C ARG A 81 -7.62 -10.29 7.25
N ASN A 82 -6.87 -11.39 7.27
CA ASN A 82 -6.96 -12.40 8.31
C ASN A 82 -6.03 -12.14 9.50
N ILE A 83 -5.35 -10.98 9.53
CA ILE A 83 -4.36 -10.67 10.56
C ILE A 83 -5.00 -9.89 11.70
N GLY A 84 -4.92 -10.45 12.91
CA GLY A 84 -5.48 -9.86 14.12
C GLY A 84 -4.70 -8.66 14.67
N VAL A 85 -5.16 -8.17 15.81
CA VAL A 85 -4.56 -7.08 16.58
C VAL A 85 -3.31 -7.51 17.34
N ILE A 86 -2.31 -6.64 17.43
CA ILE A 86 -1.12 -6.83 18.25
C ILE A 86 -1.43 -6.46 19.71
N GLY A 87 -0.99 -7.29 20.67
CA GLY A 87 -1.27 -7.06 22.09
C GLY A 87 -0.62 -5.80 22.66
N LYS A 88 0.65 -5.53 22.34
CA LYS A 88 1.34 -4.30 22.72
C LYS A 88 1.52 -3.42 21.47
N PRO A 89 0.99 -2.18 21.44
CA PRO A 89 1.07 -1.35 20.25
C PRO A 89 2.51 -0.90 19.99
N PRO A 90 3.10 -1.22 18.83
CA PRO A 90 4.28 -0.50 18.38
C PRO A 90 3.82 0.88 17.87
N SER A 91 4.50 1.95 18.34
CA SER A 91 4.42 3.26 17.69
C SER A 91 5.58 3.39 16.71
N LEU A 92 5.25 3.56 15.45
CA LEU A 92 6.17 3.92 14.37
C LEU A 92 6.19 5.45 14.13
N ILE A 93 5.43 6.21 14.92
CA ILE A 93 5.44 7.67 14.91
C ILE A 93 6.42 8.14 15.98
N ASP A 94 7.45 8.85 15.56
CA ASP A 94 8.33 9.59 16.46
C ASP A 94 7.61 10.90 16.87
N ARG A 95 6.91 10.88 18.01
CA ARG A 95 6.07 12.00 18.47
C ARG A 95 6.85 13.29 18.72
N ASP A 96 8.16 13.20 18.98
CA ASP A 96 9.02 14.36 19.19
C ASP A 96 9.31 15.08 17.85
N LYS A 97 9.40 14.32 16.76
CA LYS A 97 9.68 14.85 15.42
C LYS A 97 8.43 15.04 14.56
N GLU A 98 7.40 14.28 14.83
CA GLU A 98 6.15 14.21 14.07
C GLU A 98 4.93 14.47 14.99
N PRO A 99 4.86 15.63 15.67
CA PRO A 99 3.81 15.91 16.66
C PRO A 99 2.40 15.95 16.06
N HIS A 100 2.28 16.15 14.74
CA HIS A 100 1.02 16.24 14.01
C HIS A 100 0.72 14.99 13.17
N ALA A 101 1.54 13.94 13.25
CA ALA A 101 1.25 12.70 12.53
C ALA A 101 0.04 11.98 13.15
N ASN A 102 -0.96 11.76 12.31
CA ASN A 102 -2.14 10.97 12.66
C ASN A 102 -1.91 9.51 12.29
N PRO A 103 -2.25 8.56 13.18
CA PRO A 103 -2.24 7.15 12.84
C PRO A 103 -3.18 6.86 11.67
N GLU A 104 -2.73 6.05 10.72
CA GLU A 104 -3.56 5.60 9.61
C GLU A 104 -4.44 4.39 9.98
N GLU A 105 -5.58 4.26 9.30
CA GLU A 105 -6.64 3.30 9.60
C GLU A 105 -6.23 1.82 9.50
N ASN A 106 -5.52 1.44 8.43
CA ASN A 106 -5.03 0.09 8.22
C ASN A 106 -4.02 -0.35 9.28
N PHE A 107 -3.26 0.58 9.84
CA PHE A 107 -2.41 0.34 11.01
C PHE A 107 -3.20 0.33 12.32
N SER A 108 -4.10 1.31 12.51
CA SER A 108 -4.89 1.48 13.73
C SER A 108 -5.77 0.27 14.04
N LYS A 109 -6.38 -0.35 13.01
CA LYS A 109 -7.21 -1.56 13.18
C LYS A 109 -6.42 -2.77 13.70
N ARG A 110 -5.09 -2.75 13.65
CA ARG A 110 -4.19 -3.79 14.21
C ARG A 110 -3.48 -3.35 15.48
N ASN A 111 -3.91 -2.25 16.10
CA ASN A 111 -3.29 -1.65 17.28
C ASN A 111 -1.83 -1.22 17.02
N ILE A 112 -1.58 -0.58 15.86
CA ILE A 112 -0.28 -0.02 15.48
C ILE A 112 -0.46 1.47 15.20
N GLU A 113 0.43 2.31 15.72
CA GLU A 113 0.47 3.73 15.34
C GLU A 113 1.50 3.94 14.23
N ALA A 114 1.05 4.37 13.05
CA ALA A 114 1.95 4.72 11.95
C ALA A 114 1.37 5.89 11.14
N GLY A 115 2.21 6.88 10.86
CA GLY A 115 1.92 7.94 9.91
C GLY A 115 2.34 7.52 8.50
N VAL A 116 1.50 7.74 7.50
CA VAL A 116 1.73 7.24 6.13
C VAL A 116 1.68 8.33 5.06
N GLY A 117 1.74 9.61 5.46
CA GLY A 117 1.60 10.75 4.54
C GLY A 117 2.57 10.70 3.35
N TYR A 118 3.79 10.20 3.57
CA TYR A 118 4.80 10.02 2.53
C TYR A 118 4.44 8.99 1.46
N LEU A 119 3.48 8.08 1.69
CA LEU A 119 3.02 7.15 0.66
C LEU A 119 2.12 7.82 -0.38
N TYR A 120 1.51 8.94 -0.01
CA TYR A 120 0.59 9.73 -0.83
C TYR A 120 1.25 10.92 -1.53
N THR A 121 2.57 11.08 -1.40
CA THR A 121 3.29 12.10 -2.16
C THR A 121 3.37 11.72 -3.64
N VAL A 122 3.35 12.75 -4.49
CA VAL A 122 3.40 12.69 -5.95
C VAL A 122 4.58 13.51 -6.45
#